data_AF-A0A7S1ZMD6-F1
#
_entry.id   AF-A0A7S1ZMD6-F1
#
_cell.length_a   1.000
_cell.length_b   1.000
_cell.length_c   1.000
_cell.angle_alpha   90.00
_cell.angle_beta   90.00
_cell.angle_gamma   90.00
#
_symmetry.space_group_name_H-M   'P 1'
#
loop_
_entity.id
_entity.type
_entity.pdbx_description
1 polymer ?
#
loop_
_entity_poly.entity_id
_entity_poly.type
_entity_poly.pdbx_seq_one_letter_code
_entity_poly.pdbx_strand_id
1 'polypeptide(L)'
;MADDNFEKTKSPSSSESSPSDQMQTSEFTPHETDPALLESYRYIANMPGKNVRGKLIDCFQLWLNVDSESVLTEIKEIISDLHNASLMIDDIEDNSKLRRG
;
A
#
# COMPACT_ATOMS: atom_id res chain seq x y z
N MET A 1 -68.47 -8.23 -39.03
CA MET A 1 -67.13 -8.25 -39.64
C MET A 1 -66.14 -8.51 -38.53
N ALA A 2 -65.94 -9.79 -38.27
CA ALA A 2 -64.96 -10.33 -37.34
C ALA A 2 -64.34 -11.48 -38.11
N ASP A 3 -63.03 -11.46 -38.28
CA ASP A 3 -62.23 -12.63 -38.64
C ASP A 3 -60.85 -12.39 -38.02
N ASP A 4 -60.78 -12.74 -36.73
CA ASP A 4 -59.55 -12.80 -35.95
C ASP A 4 -58.75 -14.05 -36.33
N ASN A 5 -57.46 -13.82 -36.40
CA ASN A 5 -56.45 -14.65 -37.02
C ASN A 5 -55.99 -15.79 -36.08
N PHE A 6 -56.13 -17.02 -36.59
CA PHE A 6 -55.08 -18.05 -36.69
C PHE A 6 -54.42 -18.66 -35.42
N GLU A 7 -54.81 -19.94 -35.20
CA GLU A 7 -54.02 -21.16 -34.86
C GLU A 7 -52.88 -21.09 -33.81
N LYS A 8 -52.86 -21.85 -32.70
CA LYS A 8 -52.92 -23.32 -32.45
C LYS A 8 -51.57 -23.85 -31.92
N THR A 9 -51.45 -23.82 -30.58
CA THR A 9 -50.85 -24.81 -29.65
C THR A 9 -49.67 -25.75 -30.03
N LYS A 10 -48.57 -25.58 -29.27
CA LYS A 10 -47.79 -26.56 -28.45
C LYS A 10 -46.83 -27.59 -29.13
N SER A 11 -45.53 -27.51 -28.81
CA SER A 11 -44.75 -28.49 -28.00
C SER A 11 -43.31 -27.99 -27.68
N PRO A 12 -42.67 -28.46 -26.59
CA PRO A 12 -41.55 -27.79 -25.93
C PRO A 12 -40.18 -28.36 -26.32
N SER A 13 -39.15 -27.51 -26.43
CA SER A 13 -37.75 -27.93 -26.49
C SER A 13 -37.00 -27.34 -25.31
N SER A 14 -36.76 -28.18 -24.30
CA SER A 14 -35.89 -27.89 -23.17
C SER A 14 -34.44 -27.88 -23.66
N SER A 15 -33.78 -26.73 -23.62
CA SER A 15 -32.34 -26.63 -23.58
C SER A 15 -31.97 -25.90 -22.29
N GLU A 16 -31.79 -26.68 -21.23
CA GLU A 16 -31.16 -26.23 -19.99
C GLU A 16 -29.74 -25.79 -20.34
N SER A 17 -29.49 -24.48 -20.34
CA SER A 17 -28.14 -23.94 -20.35
C SER A 17 -27.55 -24.13 -18.96
N SER A 18 -26.48 -24.94 -18.87
CA SER A 18 -25.69 -25.18 -17.65
C SER A 18 -25.38 -23.86 -16.91
N PRO A 19 -25.43 -23.81 -15.57
CA PRO A 19 -24.92 -22.68 -14.82
C PRO A 19 -23.41 -22.69 -14.93
N SER A 20 -22.88 -21.91 -15.86
CA SER A 20 -21.46 -21.57 -15.94
C SER A 20 -21.02 -21.02 -14.59
N ASP A 21 -19.93 -21.56 -14.05
CA ASP A 21 -19.24 -21.09 -12.86
C ASP A 21 -19.18 -19.56 -12.82
N GLN A 22 -20.04 -18.95 -11.99
CA GLN A 22 -19.86 -17.55 -11.61
C GLN A 22 -18.69 -17.50 -10.63
N MET A 23 -17.47 -17.40 -11.16
CA MET A 23 -16.35 -16.90 -10.39
C MET A 23 -16.74 -15.50 -9.92
N GLN A 24 -17.10 -15.39 -8.64
CA GLN A 24 -17.23 -14.12 -7.95
C GLN A 24 -15.90 -13.40 -8.06
N THR A 25 -15.82 -12.45 -8.98
CA THR A 25 -14.79 -11.41 -8.94
C THR A 25 -15.07 -10.60 -7.69
N SER A 26 -14.36 -10.88 -6.60
CA SER A 26 -14.40 -10.03 -5.42
C SER A 26 -14.04 -8.62 -5.87
N GLU A 27 -14.98 -7.69 -5.79
CA GLU A 27 -14.71 -6.27 -6.02
C GLU A 27 -13.61 -5.85 -5.04
N PHE A 28 -12.40 -5.62 -5.55
CA PHE A 28 -11.33 -5.04 -4.77
C PHE A 28 -11.70 -3.58 -4.49
N THR A 29 -12.20 -3.31 -3.28
CA THR A 29 -12.33 -1.93 -2.81
C THR A 29 -10.94 -1.33 -2.63
N PRO A 30 -10.63 -0.17 -3.23
CA PRO A 30 -9.36 0.51 -3.00
C PRO A 30 -9.13 0.74 -1.51
N HIS A 31 -7.92 0.47 -1.04
CA HIS A 31 -7.56 0.77 0.35
C HIS A 31 -7.49 2.28 0.55
N GLU A 32 -8.34 2.81 1.43
CA GLU A 32 -8.25 4.18 1.90
C GLU A 32 -7.21 4.25 3.04
N THR A 33 -6.19 5.10 2.86
CA THR A 33 -5.15 5.30 3.87
C THR A 33 -5.63 6.31 4.92
N ASP A 34 -5.51 5.97 6.20
CA ASP A 34 -5.81 6.90 7.30
C ASP A 34 -4.55 7.71 7.65
N PRO A 35 -4.54 9.04 7.44
CA PRO A 35 -3.40 9.89 7.77
C PRO A 35 -3.05 9.86 9.27
N ALA A 36 -4.02 9.59 10.14
CA ALA A 36 -3.83 9.56 11.59
C ALA A 36 -2.83 8.47 12.03
N LEU A 37 -2.74 7.36 11.26
CA LEU A 37 -1.81 6.28 11.54
C LEU A 37 -0.35 6.70 11.44
N LEU A 38 -0.05 7.75 10.66
CA LEU A 38 1.31 8.25 10.45
C LEU A 38 1.71 9.36 11.42
N GLU A 39 0.82 9.84 12.29
CA GLU A 39 1.12 10.99 13.16
C GLU A 39 2.30 10.74 14.10
N SER A 40 2.35 9.56 14.72
CA SER A 40 3.48 9.17 15.59
C SER A 40 4.80 9.13 14.82
N TYR A 41 4.76 8.62 13.58
CA TYR A 41 5.93 8.60 12.70
C TYR A 41 6.36 10.01 12.28
N ARG A 42 5.41 10.86 11.87
CA ARG A 42 5.67 12.26 11.48
C ARG A 42 6.29 13.05 12.64
N TYR A 43 5.82 12.83 13.87
CA TYR A 43 6.40 13.45 15.05
C TYR A 43 7.89 13.12 15.19
N ILE A 44 8.26 11.83 15.19
CA ILE A 44 9.67 11.41 15.35
C ILE A 44 10.56 11.82 14.17
N ALA A 45 10.01 11.79 12.95
CA ALA A 45 10.71 12.20 11.75
C ALA A 45 11.06 13.70 11.75
N ASN A 46 10.18 14.54 12.32
CA ASN A 46 10.39 15.99 12.42
C ASN A 46 11.32 16.41 13.58
N MET A 47 11.66 15.51 14.50
CA MET A 47 12.59 15.84 15.58
C MET A 47 14.02 16.02 15.05
N PRO A 48 14.78 17.02 15.50
CA PRO A 48 16.13 17.25 15.01
C PRO A 48 17.05 16.06 15.31
N GLY A 49 17.83 15.65 14.30
CA GLY A 49 18.79 14.56 14.40
C GLY A 49 20.17 14.96 13.88
N LYS A 50 21.19 14.18 14.22
CA LYS A 50 22.57 14.43 13.78
C LYS A 50 22.83 14.08 12.30
N ASN A 51 21.87 13.41 11.64
CA ASN A 51 21.96 12.89 10.28
C ASN A 51 23.29 12.15 9.97
N VAL A 52 23.78 11.35 10.92
CA VAL A 52 25.05 10.62 10.77
C VAL A 52 24.98 9.59 9.64
N ARG A 53 23.84 8.91 9.50
CA ARG A 53 23.60 7.90 8.46
C ARG A 53 23.64 8.49 7.06
N GLY A 54 23.02 9.66 6.83
CA GLY A 54 23.10 10.35 5.54
C GLY A 54 24.54 10.69 5.14
N LYS A 55 25.32 11.22 6.09
CA LYS A 55 26.76 11.51 5.87
C LYS A 55 27.57 10.25 5.58
N LEU A 56 27.27 9.15 6.26
CA LEU A 56 27.95 7.87 6.02
C LEU A 56 27.66 7.34 4.61
N ILE A 57 26.41 7.46 4.14
CA ILE A 57 26.02 7.12 2.77
C ILE A 57 26.80 8.00 1.77
N ASP A 58 26.90 9.31 2.02
CA ASP A 58 27.68 10.22 1.17
C ASP A 58 29.17 9.80 1.09
N CYS A 59 29.76 9.35 2.21
CA CYS A 59 31.12 8.83 2.21
C CYS A 59 31.25 7.53 1.41
N PHE A 60 30.33 6.58 1.56
CA PHE A 60 30.35 5.33 0.80
C PHE A 60 30.13 5.55 -0.70
N GLN A 61 29.35 6.56 -1.08
CA GLN A 61 29.14 6.92 -2.47
C GLN A 61 30.46 7.25 -3.20
N LEU A 62 31.48 7.76 -2.49
CA LEU A 62 32.81 8.01 -3.06
C LEU A 62 33.53 6.74 -3.55
N TRP A 63 33.16 5.58 -3.03
CA TRP A 63 33.73 4.28 -3.42
C TRP A 63 32.79 3.44 -4.29
N LEU A 64 31.48 3.56 -4.06
CA LEU A 64 30.47 2.73 -4.72
C LEU A 64 29.98 3.32 -6.04
N ASN A 65 30.13 4.63 -6.24
CA ASN A 65 29.82 5.33 -7.50
C ASN A 65 28.44 4.96 -8.06
N VAL A 66 27.39 5.05 -7.24
CA VAL A 66 26.00 4.87 -7.72
C VAL A 66 25.68 6.01 -8.69
N ASP A 67 25.39 5.70 -9.95
CA ASP A 67 25.22 6.70 -11.01
C ASP A 67 23.93 7.52 -10.91
N SER A 68 22.92 7.00 -10.21
CA SER A 68 21.60 7.63 -10.10
C SER A 68 21.43 8.35 -8.76
N GLU A 69 21.32 9.68 -8.82
CA GLU A 69 21.02 10.52 -7.66
C GLU A 69 19.65 10.21 -7.05
N SER A 70 18.67 9.80 -7.88
CA SER A 70 17.36 9.40 -7.38
C SER A 70 17.45 8.12 -6.54
N VAL A 71 18.24 7.14 -6.98
CA VAL A 71 18.48 5.91 -6.20
C VAL A 71 19.19 6.23 -4.88
N LEU A 72 20.18 7.12 -4.87
CA LEU A 72 20.83 7.57 -3.64
C LEU A 72 19.85 8.25 -2.67
N THR A 73 18.93 9.06 -3.21
CA THR A 73 17.89 9.75 -2.44
C THR A 73 16.95 8.73 -1.82
N GLU A 74 16.44 7.78 -2.59
CA GLU A 74 15.58 6.69 -2.10
C GLU A 74 16.27 5.85 -1.03
N ILE A 75 17.55 5.51 -1.20
CA ILE A 75 18.33 4.79 -0.18
C ILE A 75 18.39 5.58 1.14
N LYS A 76 18.65 6.88 1.07
CA LYS A 76 18.69 7.76 2.26
C LYS A 76 17.33 7.82 2.94
N GLU A 77 16.24 7.93 2.17
CA GLU A 77 14.87 7.97 2.68
C GLU A 77 14.51 6.65 3.38
N ILE A 78 14.73 5.50 2.73
CA ILE A 78 14.47 4.18 3.30
C ILE A 78 15.24 3.98 4.61
N ILE A 79 16.52 4.36 4.65
CA ILE A 79 17.34 4.22 5.87
C ILE A 79 16.85 5.17 6.97
N SER A 80 16.35 6.35 6.62
CA SER A 80 15.74 7.27 7.58
C SER A 80 14.45 6.70 8.15
N ASP A 81 13.58 6.15 7.30
CA ASP A 81 12.31 5.55 7.68
C ASP A 81 12.50 4.34 8.60
N LEU A 82 13.36 3.40 8.21
CA LEU A 82 13.68 2.22 9.02
C LEU A 82 14.28 2.60 10.38
N HIS A 83 15.14 3.61 10.41
CA HIS A 83 15.70 4.09 11.67
C HIS A 83 14.64 4.71 12.57
N ASN A 84 13.79 5.59 12.05
CA ASN A 84 12.73 6.22 12.84
C ASN A 84 11.72 5.19 13.36
N ALA A 85 11.37 4.21 12.52
CA ALA A 85 10.51 3.09 12.92
C ALA A 85 11.15 2.27 14.05
N SER A 86 12.45 1.94 13.97
CA SER A 86 13.13 1.21 15.04
C SER A 86 13.09 1.99 16.35
N LEU A 87 13.35 3.31 16.32
CA LEU A 87 13.32 4.14 17.52
C LEU A 87 11.94 4.14 18.19
N MET A 88 10.86 4.19 17.41
CA MET A 88 9.49 4.15 17.97
C MET A 88 9.20 2.85 18.70
N ILE A 89 9.66 1.72 18.15
CA ILE A 89 9.49 0.42 18.78
C ILE A 89 10.38 0.31 20.02
N ASP A 90 11.65 0.69 19.91
CA ASP A 90 12.61 0.70 21.04
C ASP A 90 12.07 1.55 22.21
N ASP A 91 11.48 2.72 21.93
CA ASP A 91 10.93 3.58 22.98
C ASP A 91 9.80 2.91 23.78
N ILE A 92 9.00 2.08 23.14
CA ILE A 92 7.94 1.30 23.78
C ILE A 92 8.55 0.14 24.57
N GLU A 93 9.47 -0.60 23.97
CA GLU A 93 10.13 -1.77 24.59
C GLU A 93 10.91 -1.38 25.85
N ASP A 94 11.59 -0.23 25.82
CA ASP A 94 12.40 0.27 26.93
C ASP A 94 11.59 1.08 27.97
N ASN A 95 10.29 1.33 27.72
CA ASN A 95 9.48 2.27 28.50
C ASN A 95 10.16 3.65 28.62
N SER A 96 10.72 4.12 27.51
CA SER A 96 11.46 5.37 27.43
C SER A 96 10.51 6.56 27.58
N LYS A 97 10.85 7.48 28.49
CA LYS A 97 10.05 8.68 28.74
C LYS A 97 10.36 9.83 27.80
N LEU A 98 11.59 9.88 27.27
CA LEU A 98 12.11 10.98 26.48
C LEU A 98 12.91 10.43 25.31
N ARG A 99 12.70 11.01 24.14
CA ARG A 99 13.46 10.73 22.93
C ARG A 99 13.90 12.06 22.33
N ARG A 100 15.22 12.24 22.21
CA ARG A 100 15.88 13.45 21.69
C ARG A 100 15.72 14.73 22.54
N GLY A 101 15.47 14.58 23.85
CA GLY A 101 15.49 15.67 24.84
C GLY A 101 14.10 15.95 25.38
#